data_AF-A0A8K0M6I5-F1
#
_entry.id   AF-A0A8K0M6I5-F1
#
_cell.length_a   1.000
_cell.length_b   1.000
_cell.length_c   1.000
_cell.angle_alpha   90.00
_cell.angle_beta   90.00
_cell.angle_gamma   90.00
#
_symmetry.space_group_name_H-M   'P 1'
#
loop_
_entity.id
_entity.type
_entity.pdbx_description
1 polymer ?
#
loop_
_entity_poly.entity_id
_entity_poly.type
_entity_poly.pdbx_seq_one_letter_code
_entity_poly.pdbx_strand_id
1 'polypeptide(L)'
;MESPVVFYTQILGSSTHYLISSPAADTQNRIIALGLRRKIQAIQALRTKIEQYQPGSSEVDHGLFLAIFILAIHGSFDRSDRPEPHPLSPLATHRDMNVYGRMAFGEEHINALYYLIEQKGGLSCLDQHTFGYVLPLFDIVHSCRTGSPPRFSCPRQLESMLHGGLWKPDPEAIQMLTTLGECFRPGSDGSWPVYLDRKMVKPLQVMADITVALDHYCRGGQGAPASLNVLLNNCDWVAHTILSIAPYTRLAASGDSPDQGSNASITTSFMRFADYVPFFTWTWSFFRHHRTQESNFVTRRECYV
;
A
#
# COMPACT_ATOMS: atom_id res chain seq x y z
N MET A 1 12.08 -28.13 17.09
CA MET A 1 10.62 -28.06 16.90
C MET A 1 10.31 -26.64 16.49
N GLU A 2 9.71 -26.41 15.32
CA GLU A 2 9.33 -25.07 14.86
C GLU A 2 8.44 -24.38 15.91
N SER A 3 8.63 -23.07 16.10
CA SER A 3 8.00 -22.25 17.14
C SER A 3 6.46 -22.39 17.12
N PRO A 4 5.80 -22.87 18.21
CA PRO A 4 4.35 -23.08 18.23
C PRO A 4 3.54 -21.82 17.89
N VAL A 5 4.02 -20.64 18.31
CA VAL A 5 3.38 -19.36 18.00
C VAL A 5 3.43 -19.07 16.49
N VAL A 6 4.51 -19.42 15.80
CA VAL A 6 4.63 -19.26 14.33
C VAL A 6 3.65 -20.20 13.63
N PHE A 7 3.60 -21.46 14.06
CA PHE A 7 2.66 -22.44 13.51
C PHE A 7 1.19 -21.97 13.61
N TYR A 8 0.77 -21.51 14.80
CA TYR A 8 -0.61 -21.05 14.99
C TYR A 8 -0.92 -19.78 14.19
N THR A 9 0.02 -18.84 14.11
CA THR A 9 -0.17 -17.60 13.36
C THR A 9 -0.19 -17.84 11.85
N GLN A 10 0.63 -18.74 11.32
CA GLN A 10 0.58 -19.13 9.91
C GLN A 10 -0.79 -19.71 9.52
N ILE A 11 -1.35 -20.62 10.32
CA ILE A 11 -2.70 -21.16 10.04
C ILE A 11 -3.76 -20.06 10.10
N LEU A 12 -3.65 -19.11 11.03
CA LEU A 12 -4.51 -17.94 11.07
C LEU A 12 -4.40 -17.14 9.75
N GLY A 13 -3.18 -16.80 9.33
CA GLY A 13 -2.92 -16.06 8.09
C GLY A 13 -3.53 -16.76 6.87
N SER A 14 -3.26 -18.06 6.70
CA SER A 14 -3.83 -18.85 5.60
C SER A 14 -5.35 -18.94 5.67
N SER A 15 -5.93 -19.06 6.87
CA SER A 15 -7.39 -19.06 7.04
C SER A 15 -7.99 -17.72 6.62
N THR A 16 -7.37 -16.61 6.99
CA THR A 16 -7.80 -15.26 6.59
C THR A 16 -7.71 -15.08 5.07
N HIS A 17 -6.61 -15.47 4.43
CA HIS A 17 -6.48 -15.48 2.97
C HIS A 17 -7.58 -16.30 2.31
N TYR A 18 -7.81 -17.53 2.76
CA TYR A 18 -8.84 -18.40 2.21
C TYR A 18 -10.25 -17.77 2.29
N LEU A 19 -10.59 -17.19 3.44
CA LEU A 19 -11.90 -16.57 3.65
C LEU A 19 -12.12 -15.35 2.75
N ILE A 20 -11.07 -14.56 2.49
CA ILE A 20 -11.15 -13.40 1.61
C ILE A 20 -11.25 -13.84 0.14
N SER A 21 -10.43 -14.81 -0.28
CA SER A 21 -10.39 -15.29 -1.67
C SER A 21 -11.57 -16.18 -2.05
N SER A 22 -12.21 -16.86 -1.08
CA SER A 22 -13.32 -17.79 -1.30
C SER A 22 -14.57 -17.42 -0.49
N PRO A 23 -15.21 -16.26 -0.77
CA PRO A 23 -16.32 -15.71 0.01
C PRO A 23 -17.63 -16.52 -0.10
N ALA A 24 -17.73 -17.50 -1.00
CA ALA A 24 -18.94 -18.31 -1.20
C ALA A 24 -18.75 -19.81 -0.89
N ALA A 25 -17.61 -20.21 -0.30
CA ALA A 25 -17.34 -21.63 -0.05
C ALA A 25 -18.17 -22.17 1.14
N ASP A 26 -18.73 -23.38 0.99
CA ASP A 26 -19.55 -24.03 2.03
C ASP A 26 -18.79 -24.30 3.34
N THR A 27 -17.45 -24.32 3.28
CA THR A 27 -16.57 -24.62 4.42
C THR A 27 -16.24 -23.40 5.29
N GLN A 28 -16.76 -22.21 4.98
CA GLN A 28 -16.38 -20.97 5.66
C GLN A 28 -16.50 -21.00 7.18
N ASN A 29 -17.63 -21.47 7.72
CA ASN A 29 -17.83 -21.50 9.17
C ASN A 29 -16.77 -22.35 9.87
N ARG A 30 -16.35 -23.45 9.24
CA ARG A 30 -15.27 -24.31 9.75
C ARG A 30 -13.91 -23.62 9.69
N ILE A 31 -13.62 -22.90 8.61
CA ILE A 31 -12.38 -22.15 8.46
C ILE A 31 -12.32 -20.96 9.44
N ILE A 32 -13.43 -20.26 9.65
CA ILE A 32 -13.55 -19.19 10.66
C ILE A 32 -13.28 -19.76 12.06
N ALA A 33 -13.96 -20.84 12.43
CA ALA A 33 -13.76 -21.48 13.73
C ALA A 33 -12.30 -21.95 13.93
N LEU A 34 -11.68 -22.48 12.87
CA LEU A 34 -10.27 -22.85 12.88
C LEU A 34 -9.36 -21.63 13.07
N GLY A 35 -9.54 -20.58 12.27
CA GLY A 35 -8.75 -19.35 12.35
C GLY A 35 -8.85 -18.69 13.74
N LEU A 36 -10.06 -18.58 14.29
CA LEU A 36 -10.29 -18.05 15.64
C LEU A 36 -9.61 -18.91 16.72
N ARG A 37 -9.75 -20.24 16.65
CA ARG A 37 -9.09 -21.15 17.59
C ARG A 37 -7.57 -20.98 17.55
N ARG A 38 -6.99 -20.88 16.35
CA ARG A 38 -5.55 -20.71 16.16
C ARG A 38 -5.08 -19.32 16.59
N LYS A 39 -5.88 -18.26 16.38
CA LYS A 39 -5.63 -16.93 16.95
C LYS A 39 -5.53 -16.96 18.48
N ILE A 40 -6.47 -17.63 19.15
CA ILE A 40 -6.45 -17.78 20.61
C ILE A 40 -5.19 -18.51 21.07
N GLN A 41 -4.84 -19.62 20.42
CA GLN A 41 -3.65 -20.40 20.75
C GLN A 41 -2.35 -19.64 20.48
N ALA A 42 -2.30 -18.85 19.39
CA ALA A 42 -1.18 -17.96 19.09
C ALA A 42 -1.00 -16.92 20.20
N ILE A 43 -2.08 -16.25 20.63
CA ILE A 43 -2.02 -15.24 21.70
C ILE A 43 -1.58 -15.87 23.03
N GLN A 44 -2.06 -17.08 23.36
CA GLN A 44 -1.63 -17.79 24.57
C GLN A 44 -0.14 -18.15 24.52
N ALA A 45 0.33 -18.73 23.40
CA ALA A 45 1.74 -19.06 23.22
C ALA A 45 2.63 -17.80 23.23
N LEU A 46 2.14 -16.70 22.67
CA LEU A 46 2.80 -15.40 22.67
C LEU A 46 2.97 -14.87 24.10
N ARG A 47 1.92 -14.91 24.92
CA ARG A 47 1.98 -14.49 26.33
C ARG A 47 3.00 -15.31 27.11
N THR A 48 3.00 -16.63 26.97
CA THR A 48 3.99 -17.50 27.62
C THR A 48 5.41 -17.14 27.19
N LYS A 49 5.64 -16.87 25.90
CA LYS A 49 6.96 -16.41 25.41
C LYS A 49 7.36 -15.05 26.00
N ILE A 50 6.43 -14.12 26.15
CA ILE A 50 6.67 -12.81 26.76
C ILE A 50 6.98 -12.96 28.26
N GLU A 51 6.24 -13.80 28.99
CA GLU A 51 6.49 -14.06 30.42
C GLU A 51 7.85 -14.72 30.66
N GLN A 52 8.30 -15.54 29.72
CA GLN A 52 9.63 -16.17 29.75
C GLN A 52 10.75 -15.25 29.29
N TYR A 53 10.44 -14.07 28.76
CA TYR A 53 11.43 -13.13 28.26
C TYR A 53 12.22 -12.52 29.44
N GLN A 54 13.53 -12.71 29.43
CA GLN A 54 14.43 -12.13 30.43
C GLN A 54 15.05 -10.82 29.87
N PRO A 55 14.93 -9.68 30.58
CA PRO A 55 15.60 -8.44 30.20
C PRO A 55 17.12 -8.67 30.07
N GLY A 56 17.68 -8.34 28.91
CA GLY A 56 19.11 -8.55 28.62
C GLY A 56 19.44 -9.90 27.95
N SER A 57 18.46 -10.79 27.78
CA SER A 57 18.63 -11.94 26.88
C SER A 57 18.61 -11.44 25.43
N SER A 58 19.74 -11.61 24.74
CA SER A 58 19.84 -11.38 23.30
C SER A 58 19.02 -12.43 22.57
N GLU A 59 17.72 -12.19 22.41
CA GLU A 59 16.98 -12.33 21.15
C GLU A 59 15.48 -12.40 21.45
N VAL A 60 14.78 -11.31 21.12
CA VAL A 60 13.45 -11.50 20.52
C VAL A 60 13.66 -12.39 19.30
N ASP A 61 13.29 -13.66 19.45
CA ASP A 61 13.38 -14.71 18.44
C ASP A 61 12.68 -14.22 17.16
N HIS A 62 13.27 -14.47 16.00
CA HIS A 62 12.69 -14.16 14.70
C HIS A 62 11.24 -14.69 14.59
N GLY A 63 10.96 -15.86 15.16
CA GLY A 63 9.62 -16.43 15.19
C GLY A 63 8.61 -15.61 16.01
N LEU A 64 9.07 -14.88 17.03
CA LEU A 64 8.23 -13.97 17.82
C LEU A 64 7.85 -12.73 17.00
N PHE A 65 8.82 -12.13 16.30
CA PHE A 65 8.57 -11.03 15.36
C PHE A 65 7.59 -11.42 14.26
N LEU A 66 7.84 -12.56 13.60
CA LEU A 66 6.99 -13.05 12.53
C LEU A 66 5.56 -13.31 13.01
N ALA A 67 5.40 -13.88 14.21
CA ALA A 67 4.07 -14.11 14.79
C ALA A 67 3.31 -12.80 15.07
N ILE A 68 3.97 -11.80 15.67
CA ILE A 68 3.35 -10.49 15.95
C ILE A 68 2.98 -9.80 14.63
N PHE A 69 3.87 -9.85 13.65
CA PHE A 69 3.61 -9.34 12.30
C PHE A 69 2.37 -10.00 11.68
N ILE A 70 2.29 -11.33 11.65
CA ILE A 70 1.13 -12.04 11.10
C ILE A 70 -0.16 -11.67 11.85
N LEU A 71 -0.12 -11.58 13.18
CA LEU A 71 -1.27 -11.14 14.00
C LEU A 71 -1.70 -9.71 13.68
N ALA A 72 -0.76 -8.81 13.41
CA ALA A 72 -1.03 -7.42 13.06
C ALA A 72 -1.76 -7.30 11.71
N ILE A 73 -1.38 -8.11 10.73
CA ILE A 73 -1.98 -8.06 9.38
C ILE A 73 -3.27 -8.87 9.28
N HIS A 74 -3.25 -10.11 9.77
CA HIS A 74 -4.28 -11.11 9.51
C HIS A 74 -5.29 -11.25 10.65
N GLY A 75 -5.20 -10.37 11.65
CA GLY A 75 -5.99 -10.44 12.88
C GLY A 75 -7.48 -10.21 12.68
N SER A 76 -7.86 -9.45 11.65
CA SER A 76 -9.25 -9.15 11.30
C SER A 76 -9.37 -8.70 9.84
N PHE A 77 -10.59 -8.79 9.30
CA PHE A 77 -10.98 -8.22 8.02
C PHE A 77 -12.50 -7.96 8.07
N ASP A 78 -12.97 -7.00 7.28
CA ASP A 78 -14.40 -6.75 7.20
C ASP A 78 -15.09 -7.82 6.33
N ARG A 79 -16.02 -8.54 6.94
CA ARG A 79 -16.80 -9.59 6.28
C ARG A 79 -18.03 -9.06 5.56
N SER A 80 -18.48 -7.87 5.92
CA SER A 80 -19.59 -7.17 5.27
C SER A 80 -19.16 -6.45 3.99
N ASP A 81 -17.85 -6.34 3.80
CA ASP A 81 -17.23 -5.71 2.64
C ASP A 81 -17.68 -6.38 1.34
N ARG A 82 -18.21 -5.55 0.44
CA ARG A 82 -18.80 -6.00 -0.82
C ARG A 82 -17.71 -6.05 -1.89
N PRO A 83 -17.81 -6.97 -2.87
CA PRO A 83 -16.92 -6.92 -4.01
C PRO A 83 -16.98 -5.55 -4.67
N GLU A 84 -15.81 -4.99 -4.99
CA GLU A 84 -15.71 -3.73 -5.73
C GLU A 84 -16.54 -3.83 -7.02
N PRO A 85 -17.39 -2.83 -7.34
CA PRO A 85 -18.25 -2.86 -8.53
C PRO A 85 -17.45 -2.80 -9.83
N HIS A 86 -16.15 -2.48 -9.75
CA HIS A 86 -15.24 -2.34 -10.86
C HIS A 86 -14.08 -3.32 -10.71
N PRO A 87 -13.55 -3.85 -11.83
CA PRO A 87 -12.40 -4.74 -11.77
C PRO A 87 -11.20 -4.01 -11.17
N LEU A 88 -10.40 -4.74 -10.39
CA LEU A 88 -9.15 -4.21 -9.88
C LEU A 88 -8.22 -3.80 -11.02
N SER A 89 -7.44 -2.75 -10.79
CA SER A 89 -6.37 -2.38 -11.72
C SER A 89 -5.34 -3.51 -11.83
N PRO A 90 -4.60 -3.60 -12.94
CA PRO A 90 -3.55 -4.61 -13.10
C PRO A 90 -2.50 -4.54 -11.99
N LEU A 91 -2.15 -3.33 -11.54
CA LEU A 91 -1.22 -3.15 -10.41
C LEU A 91 -1.80 -3.62 -9.08
N ALA A 92 -3.09 -3.39 -8.82
CA ALA A 92 -3.77 -3.91 -7.63
C ALA A 92 -3.86 -5.44 -7.66
N THR A 93 -4.19 -6.01 -8.81
CA THR A 93 -4.26 -7.46 -9.02
C THR A 93 -2.89 -8.11 -8.83
N HIS A 94 -1.84 -7.52 -9.40
CA HIS A 94 -0.45 -8.00 -9.26
C HIS A 94 0.09 -7.94 -7.82
N ARG A 95 -0.58 -7.20 -6.93
CA ARG A 95 -0.24 -7.09 -5.50
C ARG A 95 -1.19 -7.83 -4.57
N ASP A 96 -2.10 -8.63 -5.12
CA ASP A 96 -3.16 -9.30 -4.35
C ASP A 96 -3.94 -8.30 -3.45
N MET A 97 -4.19 -7.08 -3.95
CA MET A 97 -4.92 -6.06 -3.19
C MET A 97 -6.40 -6.41 -3.01
N ASN A 98 -6.95 -7.36 -3.78
CA ASN A 98 -8.21 -8.02 -3.45
C ASN A 98 -8.19 -8.70 -2.07
N VAL A 99 -7.01 -9.10 -1.60
CA VAL A 99 -6.81 -9.74 -0.30
C VAL A 99 -6.32 -8.72 0.72
N TYR A 100 -5.15 -8.14 0.52
CA TYR A 100 -4.52 -7.24 1.50
C TYR A 100 -5.27 -5.91 1.66
N GLY A 101 -5.98 -5.46 0.62
CA GLY A 101 -6.83 -4.26 0.69
C GLY A 101 -8.00 -4.38 1.67
N ARG A 102 -8.47 -5.61 1.94
CA ARG A 102 -9.63 -5.90 2.81
C ARG A 102 -9.27 -6.23 4.25
N MET A 103 -7.99 -6.47 4.54
CA MET A 103 -7.51 -6.76 5.88
C MET A 103 -7.59 -5.53 6.77
N ALA A 104 -8.02 -5.70 8.01
CA ALA A 104 -7.98 -4.65 9.03
C ALA A 104 -6.78 -4.89 9.94
N PHE A 105 -5.99 -3.83 10.14
CA PHE A 105 -4.80 -3.92 10.95
C PHE A 105 -5.12 -3.92 12.44
N GLY A 106 -4.47 -4.81 13.20
CA GLY A 106 -4.52 -4.79 14.66
C GLY A 106 -3.56 -3.75 15.22
N GLU A 107 -4.06 -2.59 15.61
CA GLU A 107 -3.26 -1.46 16.11
C GLU A 107 -2.36 -1.85 17.30
N GLU A 108 -2.83 -2.71 18.20
CA GLU A 108 -2.05 -3.17 19.35
C GLU A 108 -0.83 -3.97 18.90
N HIS A 109 -0.98 -4.81 17.87
CA HIS A 109 0.08 -5.63 17.32
C HIS A 109 1.05 -4.82 16.45
N ILE A 110 0.55 -3.82 15.70
CA ILE A 110 1.39 -2.88 14.96
C ILE A 110 2.27 -2.07 15.91
N ASN A 111 1.68 -1.49 16.97
CA ASN A 111 2.43 -0.69 17.93
C ASN A 111 3.49 -1.52 18.66
N ALA A 112 3.15 -2.76 19.03
CA ALA A 112 4.12 -3.70 19.59
C ALA A 112 5.24 -4.02 18.60
N LEU A 113 4.92 -4.21 17.32
CA LEU A 113 5.90 -4.46 16.27
C LEU A 113 6.89 -3.30 16.13
N TYR A 114 6.39 -2.06 16.03
CA TYR A 114 7.26 -0.87 15.97
C TYR A 114 8.17 -0.76 17.19
N TYR A 115 7.62 -0.92 18.39
CA TYR A 115 8.40 -0.88 19.63
C TYR A 115 9.53 -1.92 19.63
N LEU A 116 9.25 -3.16 19.24
CA LEU A 116 10.26 -4.23 19.23
C LEU A 116 11.36 -3.98 18.18
N ILE A 117 11.01 -3.41 17.04
CA ILE A 117 11.97 -3.07 15.98
C ILE A 117 12.90 -1.96 16.46
N GLU A 118 12.36 -0.93 17.10
CA GLU A 118 13.16 0.15 17.71
C GLU A 118 14.10 -0.40 18.80
N GLN A 119 13.61 -1.28 19.67
CA GLN A 119 14.44 -1.94 20.69
C GLN A 119 15.57 -2.79 20.10
N LYS A 120 15.39 -3.36 18.90
CA LYS A 120 16.44 -4.09 18.18
C LYS A 120 17.42 -3.20 17.42
N GLY A 121 17.28 -1.87 17.49
CA GLY A 121 18.16 -0.92 16.80
C GLY A 121 17.67 -0.53 15.41
N GLY A 122 16.43 -0.84 15.06
CA GLY A 122 15.79 -0.48 13.80
C GLY A 122 15.67 -1.63 12.81
N LEU A 123 15.05 -1.33 11.66
CA LEU A 123 14.71 -2.33 10.63
C LEU A 123 15.95 -3.05 10.07
N SER A 124 17.09 -2.36 9.94
CA SER A 124 18.35 -2.92 9.42
C SER A 124 18.94 -4.03 10.29
N CYS A 125 18.54 -4.10 11.56
CA CYS A 125 18.98 -5.11 12.53
C CYS A 125 18.10 -6.37 12.53
N LEU A 126 17.03 -6.40 11.72
CA LEU A 126 16.23 -7.60 11.48
C LEU A 126 16.78 -8.40 10.30
N ASP A 127 16.27 -9.61 10.12
CA ASP A 127 16.52 -10.38 8.91
C ASP A 127 15.95 -9.65 7.68
N GLN A 128 16.85 -9.12 6.86
CA GLN A 128 16.50 -8.34 5.67
C GLN A 128 15.80 -9.19 4.60
N HIS A 129 16.07 -10.50 4.55
CA HIS A 129 15.42 -11.39 3.60
C HIS A 129 13.92 -11.50 3.90
N THR A 130 13.56 -11.63 5.19
CA THR A 130 12.15 -11.78 5.60
C THR A 130 11.43 -10.44 5.72
N PHE A 131 12.09 -9.42 6.28
CA PHE A 131 11.41 -8.19 6.70
C PHE A 131 11.79 -6.93 5.92
N GLY A 132 12.94 -6.92 5.23
CA GLY A 132 13.52 -5.71 4.64
C GLY A 132 12.63 -5.02 3.61
N TYR A 133 11.86 -5.79 2.83
CA TYR A 133 10.91 -5.25 1.85
C TYR A 133 9.46 -5.26 2.33
N VAL A 134 9.08 -6.28 3.11
CA VAL A 134 7.69 -6.50 3.50
C VAL A 134 7.24 -5.48 4.53
N LEU A 135 8.08 -5.17 5.54
CA LEU A 135 7.70 -4.24 6.60
C LEU A 135 7.53 -2.80 6.12
N PRO A 136 8.43 -2.22 5.29
CA PRO A 136 8.20 -0.88 4.78
C PRO A 136 6.98 -0.78 3.86
N LEU A 137 6.71 -1.82 3.06
CA LEU A 137 5.51 -1.84 2.23
C LEU A 137 4.24 -1.85 3.09
N PHE A 138 4.23 -2.65 4.16
CA PHE A 138 3.15 -2.67 5.12
C PHE A 138 2.96 -1.33 5.83
N ASP A 139 4.05 -0.70 6.26
CA ASP A 139 4.06 0.62 6.89
C ASP A 139 3.47 1.69 5.97
N ILE A 140 3.79 1.67 4.66
CA ILE A 140 3.12 2.53 3.67
C ILE A 140 1.60 2.32 3.64
N VAL A 141 1.14 1.06 3.63
CA VAL A 141 -0.31 0.75 3.62
C VAL A 141 -0.99 1.19 4.92
N HIS A 142 -0.35 0.96 6.07
CA HIS A 142 -0.83 1.42 7.37
C HIS A 142 -0.93 2.95 7.40
N SER A 143 0.14 3.64 7.02
CA SER A 143 0.22 5.09 6.87
C SER A 143 -0.85 5.68 5.95
N CYS A 144 -1.12 5.05 4.80
CA CYS A 144 -2.22 5.44 3.93
C CYS A 144 -3.57 5.39 4.65
N ARG A 145 -3.79 4.38 5.49
CA ARG A 145 -5.06 4.16 6.19
C ARG A 145 -5.26 5.07 7.40
N THR A 146 -4.18 5.40 8.09
CA THR A 146 -4.22 6.24 9.29
C THR A 146 -3.97 7.72 9.01
N GLY A 147 -3.47 8.05 7.80
CA GLY A 147 -3.05 9.41 7.47
C GLY A 147 -1.79 9.84 8.22
N SER A 148 -0.95 8.89 8.67
CA SER A 148 0.32 9.17 9.34
C SER A 148 1.51 8.99 8.40
N PRO A 149 2.64 9.69 8.60
CA PRO A 149 3.85 9.41 7.84
C PRO A 149 4.36 7.98 8.10
N PRO A 150 5.01 7.32 7.12
CA PRO A 150 5.63 6.01 7.31
C PRO A 150 6.78 6.12 8.32
N ARG A 151 6.91 5.12 9.20
CA ARG A 151 7.99 5.06 10.21
C ARG A 151 9.31 4.55 9.64
N PHE A 152 9.25 3.71 8.61
CA PHE A 152 10.43 3.15 7.97
C PHE A 152 10.82 3.95 6.73
N SER A 153 12.10 3.97 6.41
CA SER A 153 12.58 4.52 5.14
C SER A 153 12.05 3.70 3.97
N CYS A 154 11.81 4.37 2.83
CA CYS A 154 11.40 3.68 1.61
C CYS A 154 12.51 2.69 1.19
N PRO A 155 12.18 1.39 0.98
CA PRO A 155 13.17 0.40 0.54
C PRO A 155 13.43 0.53 -0.97
N ARG A 156 12.65 1.35 -1.68
CA ARG A 156 12.75 1.56 -3.12
C ARG A 156 13.39 2.91 -3.41
N GLN A 157 14.14 2.96 -4.51
CA GLN A 157 14.68 4.19 -5.06
C GLN A 157 13.90 4.55 -6.32
N LEU A 158 13.75 5.86 -6.59
CA LEU A 158 13.13 6.29 -7.83
C LEU A 158 13.98 5.86 -9.03
N GLU A 159 13.42 5.08 -9.93
CA GLU A 159 14.05 4.67 -11.18
C GLU A 159 13.48 5.48 -12.35
N SER A 160 14.34 6.08 -13.18
CA SER A 160 13.88 6.74 -14.39
C SER A 160 13.48 5.71 -15.44
N MET A 161 12.17 5.49 -15.61
CA MET A 161 11.66 4.48 -16.56
C MET A 161 12.05 4.80 -18.01
N LEU A 162 12.03 6.08 -18.39
CA LEU A 162 12.37 6.56 -19.73
C LEU A 162 13.89 6.51 -19.99
N HIS A 163 14.70 7.14 -19.13
CA HIS A 163 16.15 7.24 -19.34
C HIS A 163 16.89 5.94 -19.00
N GLY A 164 16.31 5.10 -18.13
CA GLY A 164 16.87 3.79 -17.76
C GLY A 164 16.62 2.70 -18.78
N GLY A 165 15.89 2.98 -19.88
CA GLY A 165 15.57 2.00 -20.92
C GLY A 165 14.57 0.92 -20.48
N LEU A 166 13.99 1.03 -19.29
CA LEU A 166 12.98 0.11 -18.74
C LEU A 166 11.62 0.25 -19.44
N TRP A 167 11.39 1.40 -20.08
CA TRP A 167 10.20 1.70 -20.85
C TRP A 167 10.57 2.57 -22.05
N LYS A 168 10.12 2.16 -23.24
CA LYS A 168 10.26 2.90 -24.49
C LYS A 168 8.85 3.25 -24.99
N PRO A 169 8.37 4.49 -24.79
CA PRO A 169 7.01 4.85 -25.15
C PRO A 169 6.81 4.79 -26.67
N ASP A 170 5.69 4.21 -27.09
CA ASP A 170 5.21 4.23 -28.47
C ASP A 170 4.59 5.61 -28.80
N PRO A 171 4.23 5.90 -30.06
CA PRO A 171 3.64 7.20 -30.41
C PRO A 171 2.40 7.56 -29.59
N GLU A 172 1.56 6.57 -29.25
CA GLU A 172 0.36 6.77 -28.42
C GLU A 172 0.72 7.15 -26.97
N ALA A 173 1.68 6.45 -26.35
CA ALA A 173 2.18 6.79 -25.03
C ALA A 173 2.87 8.16 -25.01
N ILE A 174 3.61 8.52 -26.07
CA ILE A 174 4.19 9.87 -26.20
C ILE A 174 3.09 10.92 -26.20
N GLN A 175 2.02 10.72 -26.98
CA GLN A 175 0.88 11.63 -27.02
C GLN A 175 0.16 11.72 -25.66
N MET A 176 0.04 10.62 -24.92
CA MET A 176 -0.51 10.66 -23.57
C MET A 176 0.39 11.44 -22.61
N LEU A 177 1.71 11.30 -22.71
CA LEU A 177 2.66 12.06 -21.89
C LEU A 177 2.60 13.57 -22.15
N THR A 178 2.22 14.02 -23.35
CA THR A 178 2.07 15.46 -23.62
C THR A 178 0.87 16.08 -22.92
N THR A 179 -0.14 15.28 -22.56
CA THR A 179 -1.35 15.77 -21.88
C THR A 179 -1.33 15.45 -20.38
N LEU A 180 -0.98 14.22 -20.02
CA LEU A 180 -1.00 13.74 -18.65
C LEU A 180 0.20 14.26 -17.86
N GLY A 181 -0.07 15.05 -16.82
CA GLY A 181 0.96 15.60 -15.94
C GLY A 181 1.72 16.79 -16.52
N GLU A 182 1.27 17.36 -17.66
CA GLU A 182 1.86 18.54 -18.29
C GLU A 182 1.97 19.71 -17.31
N CYS A 183 0.93 19.95 -16.50
CA CYS A 183 0.91 21.01 -15.48
C CYS A 183 1.97 20.83 -14.37
N PHE A 184 2.50 19.61 -14.25
CA PHE A 184 3.58 19.28 -13.33
C PHE A 184 4.92 19.20 -14.05
N ARG A 185 5.07 19.66 -15.29
CA ARG A 185 6.37 19.73 -15.99
C ARG A 185 6.73 21.20 -16.26
N PRO A 186 8.02 21.56 -16.27
CA PRO A 186 8.42 22.92 -16.61
C PRO A 186 8.10 23.18 -18.09
N GLY A 187 7.61 24.39 -18.38
CA GLY A 187 7.42 24.87 -19.74
C GLY A 187 8.75 25.05 -20.48
N SER A 188 8.69 25.33 -21.78
CA SER A 188 9.88 25.58 -22.62
C SER A 188 10.71 26.78 -22.16
N ASP A 189 10.09 27.72 -21.45
CA ASP A 189 10.71 28.89 -20.82
C ASP A 189 11.24 28.62 -19.40
N GLY A 190 11.12 27.37 -18.92
CA GLY A 190 11.49 26.97 -17.57
C GLY A 190 10.48 27.39 -16.48
N SER A 191 9.36 28.03 -16.87
CA SER A 191 8.30 28.38 -15.94
C SER A 191 7.52 27.15 -15.48
N TRP A 192 7.02 27.16 -14.25
CA TRP A 192 6.19 26.08 -13.73
C TRP A 192 4.71 26.48 -13.80
N PRO A 193 3.83 25.67 -14.43
CA PRO A 193 2.41 26.00 -14.55
C PRO A 193 1.68 26.07 -13.21
N VAL A 194 2.24 25.43 -12.18
CA VAL A 194 1.64 25.31 -10.86
C VAL A 194 2.64 25.68 -9.77
N TYR A 195 2.19 26.52 -8.83
CA TYR A 195 2.93 26.86 -7.61
C TYR A 195 2.72 25.80 -6.52
N LEU A 196 3.29 24.62 -6.72
CA LEU A 196 3.38 23.57 -5.71
C LEU A 196 4.84 23.41 -5.24
N ASP A 197 5.02 22.92 -4.00
CA ASP A 197 6.35 22.54 -3.52
C ASP A 197 6.94 21.47 -4.46
N ARG A 198 8.22 21.63 -4.83
CA ARG A 198 8.94 20.66 -5.68
C ARG A 198 8.87 19.24 -5.12
N LYS A 199 8.79 19.09 -3.79
CA LYS A 199 8.60 17.81 -3.09
C LYS A 199 7.27 17.13 -3.43
N MET A 200 6.22 17.89 -3.77
CA MET A 200 4.95 17.35 -4.29
C MET A 200 4.96 17.16 -5.80
N VAL A 201 5.56 18.10 -6.52
CA VAL A 201 5.55 18.08 -7.99
C VAL A 201 6.23 16.82 -8.54
N LYS A 202 7.37 16.41 -7.96
CA LYS A 202 8.11 15.26 -8.47
C LYS A 202 7.32 13.93 -8.35
N PRO A 203 6.74 13.58 -7.19
CA PRO A 203 5.84 12.43 -7.09
C PRO A 203 4.68 12.45 -8.11
N LEU A 204 4.05 13.61 -8.32
CA LEU A 204 2.94 13.75 -9.27
C LEU A 204 3.36 13.54 -10.73
N GLN A 205 4.56 14.01 -11.12
CA GLN A 205 5.14 13.67 -12.43
C GLN A 205 5.33 12.17 -12.58
N VAL A 206 5.89 11.51 -11.56
CA VAL A 206 6.15 10.07 -11.60
C VAL A 206 4.83 9.28 -11.65
N MET A 207 3.78 9.73 -10.96
CA MET A 207 2.44 9.14 -11.08
C MET A 207 1.90 9.23 -12.51
N ALA A 208 2.10 10.36 -13.18
CA ALA A 208 1.71 10.51 -14.58
C ALA A 208 2.48 9.52 -15.46
N ASP A 209 3.80 9.44 -15.31
CA ASP A 209 4.63 8.50 -16.07
C ASP A 209 4.20 7.04 -15.82
N ILE A 210 3.93 6.65 -14.56
CA ILE A 210 3.43 5.30 -14.20
C ILE A 210 2.09 5.02 -14.88
N THR A 211 1.19 5.99 -14.91
CA THR A 211 -0.15 5.84 -15.50
C THR A 211 -0.05 5.55 -17.00
N VAL A 212 0.77 6.31 -17.73
CA VAL A 212 0.97 6.08 -19.17
C VAL A 212 1.74 4.77 -19.43
N ALA A 213 2.74 4.45 -18.61
CA ALA A 213 3.48 3.20 -18.75
C ALA A 213 2.58 1.98 -18.49
N LEU A 214 1.66 2.08 -17.53
CA LEU A 214 0.66 1.06 -17.24
C LEU A 214 -0.32 0.90 -18.41
N ASP A 215 -0.78 2.00 -19.01
CA ASP A 215 -1.62 1.93 -20.21
C ASP A 215 -0.90 1.17 -21.34
N HIS A 216 0.34 1.57 -21.63
CA HIS A 216 1.15 0.96 -22.68
C HIS A 216 1.39 -0.54 -22.40
N TYR A 217 1.62 -0.92 -21.14
CA TYR A 217 1.67 -2.32 -20.71
C TYR A 217 0.36 -3.07 -21.02
N CYS A 218 -0.78 -2.48 -20.69
CA CYS A 218 -2.10 -3.12 -20.88
C CYS A 218 -2.48 -3.28 -22.35
N ARG A 219 -2.10 -2.33 -23.21
CA ARG A 219 -2.29 -2.43 -24.67
C ARG A 219 -1.32 -3.42 -25.33
N GLY A 220 -0.20 -3.74 -24.68
CA GLY A 220 0.82 -4.62 -25.23
C GLY A 220 1.62 -4.00 -26.37
N GLY A 221 1.78 -2.67 -26.36
CA GLY A 221 2.51 -1.94 -27.39
C GLY A 221 4.01 -2.27 -27.40
N GLN A 222 4.67 -2.01 -28.53
CA GLN A 222 6.09 -2.28 -28.67
C GLN A 222 6.91 -1.33 -27.77
N GLY A 223 7.76 -1.90 -26.90
CA GLY A 223 8.57 -1.12 -25.97
C GLY A 223 7.87 -0.80 -24.63
N ALA A 224 6.66 -1.32 -24.42
CA ALA A 224 6.01 -1.33 -23.11
C ALA A 224 6.93 -1.90 -22.01
N PRO A 225 6.70 -1.54 -20.73
CA PRO A 225 7.46 -2.11 -19.62
C PRO A 225 7.43 -3.65 -19.65
N ALA A 226 8.56 -4.31 -19.42
CA ALA A 226 8.63 -5.78 -19.48
C ALA A 226 7.86 -6.48 -18.34
N SER A 227 7.59 -5.77 -17.24
CA SER A 227 6.91 -6.31 -16.06
C SER A 227 6.27 -5.17 -15.25
N LEU A 228 5.15 -5.47 -14.59
CA LEU A 228 4.53 -4.58 -13.61
C LEU A 228 5.45 -4.28 -12.41
N ASN A 229 6.45 -5.12 -12.12
CA ASN A 229 7.42 -4.87 -11.04
C ASN A 229 8.21 -3.57 -11.24
N VAL A 230 8.50 -3.20 -12.49
CA VAL A 230 9.16 -1.93 -12.84
C VAL A 230 8.31 -0.75 -12.38
N LEU A 231 6.99 -0.83 -12.61
CA LEU A 231 6.06 0.21 -12.20
C LEU A 231 5.93 0.25 -10.68
N LEU A 232 5.81 -0.91 -10.05
CA LEU A 232 5.63 -1.06 -8.61
C LEU A 232 6.75 -0.42 -7.77
N ASN A 233 8.00 -0.50 -8.23
CA ASN A 233 9.12 0.16 -7.57
C ASN A 233 8.86 1.67 -7.42
N ASN A 234 8.46 2.31 -8.52
CA ASN A 234 8.14 3.73 -8.53
C ASN A 234 6.83 4.02 -7.80
N CYS A 235 5.85 3.11 -7.82
CA CYS A 235 4.62 3.24 -7.02
C CYS A 235 4.93 3.36 -5.52
N ASP A 236 5.75 2.46 -4.98
CA ASP A 236 6.12 2.46 -3.56
C ASP A 236 6.88 3.73 -3.18
N TRP A 237 7.82 4.14 -4.04
CA TRP A 237 8.58 5.36 -3.82
C TRP A 237 7.67 6.59 -3.78
N VAL A 238 6.73 6.72 -4.72
CA VAL A 238 5.79 7.84 -4.76
C VAL A 238 4.88 7.81 -3.53
N ALA A 239 4.29 6.66 -3.21
CA ALA A 239 3.40 6.53 -2.06
C ALA A 239 4.10 6.92 -0.75
N HIS A 240 5.30 6.37 -0.52
CA HIS A 240 6.12 6.73 0.63
C HIS A 240 6.46 8.22 0.66
N THR A 241 6.89 8.77 -0.48
CA THR A 241 7.30 10.18 -0.58
C THR A 241 6.13 11.11 -0.27
N ILE A 242 4.95 10.87 -0.84
CA ILE A 242 3.76 11.69 -0.61
C ILE A 242 3.34 11.64 0.87
N LEU A 243 3.32 10.45 1.48
CA LEU A 243 2.95 10.30 2.89
C LEU A 243 3.98 10.93 3.84
N SER A 244 5.23 11.07 3.39
CA SER A 244 6.30 11.69 4.16
C SER A 244 6.33 13.22 4.05
N ILE A 245 5.51 13.82 3.18
CA ILE A 245 5.40 15.28 3.08
C ILE A 245 4.63 15.77 4.30
N ALA A 246 5.21 16.71 5.05
CA ALA A 246 4.56 17.31 6.21
C ALA A 246 3.19 17.89 5.79
N PRO A 247 2.13 17.68 6.59
CA PRO A 247 0.82 18.20 6.25
C PRO A 247 0.90 19.71 6.03
N TYR A 248 0.26 20.19 4.96
CA TYR A 248 0.07 21.62 4.76
C TYR A 248 -0.88 22.14 5.83
N THR A 249 -0.34 22.51 6.99
CA THR A 249 -1.09 23.33 7.93
C THR A 249 -1.40 24.63 7.20
N ARG A 250 -2.69 24.93 7.02
CA ARG A 250 -3.14 26.23 6.53
C ARG A 250 -2.40 27.29 7.35
N LEU A 251 -1.69 28.20 6.68
CA LEU A 251 -1.33 29.47 7.29
C LEU A 251 -2.61 30.02 7.88
N ALA A 252 -2.69 30.10 9.21
CA ALA A 252 -3.77 30.81 9.87
C ALA A 252 -3.78 32.20 9.23
N ALA A 253 -4.88 32.53 8.56
CA ALA A 253 -5.05 33.87 8.02
C ALA A 253 -4.92 34.83 9.20
N SER A 254 -3.78 35.51 9.28
CA SER A 254 -3.60 36.63 10.19
C SER A 254 -4.54 37.72 9.71
N GLY A 255 -5.69 37.85 10.39
CA GLY A 255 -6.73 38.82 10.09
C GLY A 255 -7.87 38.75 11.11
N ASP A 256 -7.61 39.32 12.30
CA ASP A 256 -8.53 39.98 13.23
C ASP A 256 -10.00 39.54 13.34
N SER A 257 -10.37 38.89 14.45
CA SER A 257 -11.09 39.51 15.60
C SER A 257 -11.67 38.45 16.55
N PRO A 258 -11.70 38.69 17.87
CA PRO A 258 -12.19 37.75 18.87
C PRO A 258 -13.67 38.03 19.19
N ASP A 259 -14.57 37.12 18.84
CA ASP A 259 -15.75 36.74 19.65
C ASP A 259 -16.72 35.89 18.81
N GLN A 260 -16.84 34.62 19.18
CA GLN A 260 -18.08 33.99 19.62
C GLN A 260 -17.91 32.48 19.62
N GLY A 261 -18.27 31.88 20.77
CA GLY A 261 -18.14 30.47 21.04
C GLY A 261 -18.86 29.61 20.00
N SER A 262 -18.08 28.84 19.27
CA SER A 262 -18.50 27.51 18.87
C SER A 262 -17.30 26.58 19.08
N ASN A 263 -17.48 25.59 19.95
CA ASN A 263 -16.63 24.40 19.97
C ASN A 263 -16.92 23.59 18.68
N ALA A 264 -16.66 24.18 17.53
CA ALA A 264 -16.44 23.44 16.32
C ALA A 264 -15.03 22.85 16.48
N SER A 265 -14.97 21.64 17.05
CA SER A 265 -13.91 20.70 16.71
C SER A 265 -13.95 20.59 15.20
N ILE A 266 -13.18 21.44 14.51
CA ILE A 266 -12.84 21.27 13.10
C ILE A 266 -11.91 20.08 13.11
N THR A 267 -12.52 18.92 13.26
CA THR A 267 -12.04 17.64 12.77
C THR A 267 -11.81 17.93 11.29
N THR A 268 -10.60 18.36 10.96
CA THR A 268 -10.15 18.51 9.59
C THR A 268 -10.37 17.14 9.00
N SER A 269 -11.49 17.01 8.30
CA SER A 269 -11.77 15.91 7.41
C SER A 269 -10.71 16.04 6.32
N PHE A 270 -9.49 15.59 6.63
CA PHE A 270 -8.73 14.81 5.68
C PHE A 270 -9.71 13.73 5.25
N MET A 271 -10.42 14.05 4.17
CA MET A 271 -11.14 13.13 3.31
C MET A 271 -10.48 11.77 3.45
N ARG A 272 -11.27 10.74 3.76
CA ARG A 272 -10.88 9.33 3.85
C ARG A 272 -10.08 8.90 2.60
N PHE A 273 -8.83 9.34 2.52
CA PHE A 273 -7.81 8.93 1.57
C PHE A 273 -7.43 7.46 1.84
N ALA A 274 -7.79 6.99 3.05
CA ALA A 274 -7.75 5.64 3.54
C ALA A 274 -8.82 4.70 2.95
N ASP A 275 -10.04 5.21 2.69
CA ASP A 275 -11.16 4.38 2.21
C ASP A 275 -11.09 4.13 0.69
N TYR A 276 -10.19 4.83 0.01
CA TYR A 276 -9.86 4.63 -1.39
C TYR A 276 -8.35 4.68 -1.47
N VAL A 277 -7.65 3.53 -1.39
CA VAL A 277 -6.20 3.46 -1.64
C VAL A 277 -5.95 4.09 -3.03
N PRO A 278 -5.56 5.37 -3.13
CA PRO A 278 -5.78 6.14 -4.36
C PRO A 278 -4.72 5.81 -5.40
N PHE A 279 -3.68 5.09 -5.00
CA PHE A 279 -2.62 4.67 -5.90
C PHE A 279 -3.10 3.70 -6.99
N PHE A 280 -4.17 2.94 -6.71
CA PHE A 280 -4.59 1.85 -7.60
C PHE A 280 -5.92 2.10 -8.33
N THR A 281 -6.75 3.04 -7.86
CA THR A 281 -8.05 3.38 -8.46
C THR A 281 -7.98 4.60 -9.38
N TRP A 282 -7.06 5.54 -9.13
CA TRP A 282 -6.96 6.79 -9.89
C TRP A 282 -6.58 6.58 -11.36
N THR A 283 -5.75 5.56 -11.65
CA THR A 283 -5.40 5.17 -13.02
C THR A 283 -6.61 4.70 -13.82
N TRP A 284 -7.65 4.14 -13.19
CA TRP A 284 -8.82 3.58 -13.89
C TRP A 284 -9.88 4.62 -14.26
N SER A 285 -10.14 5.62 -13.41
CA SER A 285 -11.11 6.68 -13.69
C SER A 285 -10.74 7.55 -14.90
N PHE A 286 -9.43 7.71 -15.17
CA PHE A 286 -8.94 8.39 -16.38
C PHE A 286 -9.24 7.62 -17.68
N PHE A 287 -9.14 6.28 -17.66
CA PHE A 287 -9.44 5.44 -18.84
C PHE A 287 -10.91 5.52 -19.28
N ARG A 288 -11.85 5.79 -18.36
CA ARG A 288 -13.27 5.90 -18.69
C ARG A 288 -13.57 7.16 -19.51
N HIS A 289 -12.86 8.27 -19.29
CA HIS A 289 -13.12 9.53 -19.99
C HIS A 289 -12.59 9.53 -21.44
N HIS A 290 -11.55 8.75 -21.73
CA HIS A 290 -11.00 8.62 -23.08
C HIS A 290 -11.56 7.44 -23.89
N ARG A 291 -12.13 6.39 -23.27
CA ARG A 291 -12.70 5.23 -23.99
C ARG A 291 -14.20 5.30 -24.30
N THR A 292 -14.91 6.37 -23.95
CA THR A 292 -16.30 6.56 -24.42
C THR A 292 -16.43 6.86 -25.92
N GLN A 293 -15.33 6.79 -26.69
CA GLN A 293 -15.37 6.95 -28.15
C GLN A 293 -15.08 5.71 -28.99
N GLU A 294 -14.49 4.62 -28.49
CA GLU A 294 -14.28 3.42 -29.34
C GLU A 294 -14.49 2.10 -28.59
N SER A 295 -15.42 1.31 -29.12
CA SER A 295 -15.88 0.01 -28.64
C SER A 295 -14.93 -1.14 -28.97
N ASN A 296 -15.07 -2.21 -28.18
CA ASN A 296 -14.61 -3.61 -28.38
C ASN A 296 -13.26 -3.98 -27.76
N PHE A 297 -13.29 -4.47 -26.51
CA PHE A 297 -12.22 -5.32 -25.97
C PHE A 297 -12.67 -6.79 -25.99
N VAL A 298 -11.99 -7.57 -26.81
CA VAL A 298 -12.05 -9.04 -26.86
C VAL A 298 -11.28 -9.60 -25.66
N THR A 299 -11.95 -10.43 -24.87
CA THR A 299 -11.40 -11.16 -23.73
C THR A 299 -10.41 -12.22 -24.21
N ARG A 300 -9.11 -12.08 -23.90
CA ARG A 300 -8.17 -13.22 -23.90
C ARG A 300 -8.04 -13.75 -22.47
N ARG A 301 -8.75 -14.86 -22.20
CA ARG A 301 -8.36 -15.85 -21.20
C ARG A 301 -7.44 -16.85 -21.91
N GLU A 302 -6.25 -17.09 -21.37
CA GLU A 302 -5.30 -18.19 -21.62
C GLU A 302 -4.01 -17.76 -20.89
N CYS A 303 -3.23 -18.53 -20.15
CA CYS A 303 -3.18 -19.95 -19.78
C CYS A 303 -2.20 -20.03 -18.60
N TYR A 304 -2.54 -20.70 -17.50
CA TYR A 304 -1.57 -21.41 -16.65
C TYR A 304 -2.26 -22.66 -16.12
N VAL A 305 -1.85 -23.80 -16.68
CA VAL A 305 -1.91 -25.14 -16.08
C VAL A 305 -0.53 -25.40 -15.51
#